data_AF-A0A7V5SR59-F1
#
_entry.id   AF-A0A7V5SR59-F1
#
_cell.length_a   1.000
_cell.length_b   1.000
_cell.length_c   1.000
_cell.angle_alpha   90.00
_cell.angle_beta   90.00
_cell.angle_gamma   90.00
#
_symmetry.space_group_name_H-M   'P 1'
#
loop_
_entity.id
_entity.type
_entity.pdbx_description
1 polymer ?
#
loop_
_entity_poly.entity_id
_entity_poly.type
_entity_poly.pdbx_seq_one_letter_code
_entity_poly.pdbx_strand_id
1 'polypeptide(L)' 'MNVNELPKIAGVLISGIDHPSHVSLNIYLPYCNFNCRNCHNYKIAKGIFEEIPYEKLFWEFENNFIV' A
#
# COMPACT_ATOMS: atom_id res chain seq x y z
N MET A 1 15.75 8.28 10.88
CA MET A 1 15.73 7.33 9.74
C MET A 1 15.88 8.15 8.47
N ASN A 2 16.70 7.71 7.51
CA ASN A 2 16.85 8.41 6.23
C ASN A 2 15.64 8.05 5.35
N VAL A 3 14.92 9.04 4.82
CA VAL A 3 13.73 8.80 3.97
C VAL A 3 14.08 7.97 2.73
N ASN A 4 15.32 8.06 2.25
CA ASN A 4 15.82 7.30 1.11
C ASN A 4 15.99 5.79 1.39
N GLU A 5 15.89 5.35 2.66
CA GLU A 5 15.98 3.94 3.06
C GLU A 5 14.60 3.29 3.24
N LEU A 6 13.52 4.07 3.15
CA LEU A 6 12.17 3.55 3.33
C LEU A 6 11.67 2.85 2.05
N PRO A 7 10.82 1.82 2.18
CA PRO A 7 10.30 1.09 1.03
C PRO A 7 9.31 1.96 0.23
N LYS A 8 9.55 2.08 -1.07
CA LYS A 8 8.64 2.76 -2.01
C LYS A 8 7.20 2.31 -1.82
N ILE A 9 6.25 3.23 -1.96
CA ILE A 9 4.82 2.95 -1.80
C ILE A 9 4.11 3.12 -3.13
N ALA A 10 3.37 2.09 -3.55
CA ALA A 10 2.60 2.09 -4.79
C ALA A 10 1.15 2.57 -4.60
N GLY A 11 0.66 2.60 -3.37
CA GLY A 11 -0.68 3.07 -3.06
C GLY A 11 -1.04 2.92 -1.58
N VAL A 12 -2.02 3.69 -1.15
CA VAL A 12 -2.65 3.60 0.17
C VAL A 12 -4.16 3.62 -0.04
N LEU A 13 -4.88 2.72 0.63
CA LEU A 13 -6.33 2.55 0.47
C LEU A 13 -6.95 2.16 1.80
N ILE A 14 -8.07 2.79 2.14
CA ILE A 14 -8.90 2.36 3.27
C ILE A 14 -9.82 1.23 2.80
N SER A 15 -9.88 0.14 3.58
CA SER A 15 -10.67 -1.03 3.26
C SER A 15 -11.45 -1.55 4.46
N GLY A 16 -12.71 -1.87 4.25
CA GLY A 16 -13.56 -2.60 5.21
C GLY A 16 -13.73 -4.09 4.88
N ILE A 17 -13.01 -4.60 3.86
CA ILE A 17 -13.16 -5.99 3.39
C ILE A 17 -11.96 -6.87 3.73
N ASP A 18 -10.76 -6.29 3.84
CA ASP A 18 -9.52 -7.07 4.00
C ASP A 18 -9.33 -7.62 5.41
N HIS A 19 -9.97 -6.99 6.40
CA HIS A 19 -10.01 -7.48 7.77
C HIS A 19 -11.46 -7.49 8.29
N PRO A 20 -12.04 -8.68 8.58
CA PRO A 20 -13.42 -8.77 9.05
C PRO A 20 -13.68 -7.89 10.28
N SER A 21 -14.80 -7.16 10.26
CA SER A 21 -15.27 -6.29 11.33
C SER A 21 -14.36 -5.11 11.69
N HIS A 22 -13.36 -4.79 10.86
CA HIS A 22 -12.45 -3.67 11.10
C HIS A 22 -12.30 -2.83 9.84
N VAL A 23 -12.03 -1.54 10.03
CA VAL A 23 -11.55 -0.67 8.95
C VAL A 23 -10.03 -0.73 8.98
N SER A 24 -9.42 -0.98 7.83
CA SER A 24 -7.98 -1.15 7.67
C SER A 24 -7.41 -0.12 6.70
N LEU A 25 -6.17 0.31 6.94
CA LEU A 25 -5.40 1.06 5.97
C LEU A 25 -4.41 0.12 5.28
N ASN A 26 -4.68 -0.18 4.02
CA ASN A 26 -3.81 -0.99 3.19
C ASN A 26 -2.68 -0.14 2.62
N ILE A 27 -1.46 -0.64 2.76
CA ILE A 27 -0.26 -0.07 2.15
C ILE A 27 0.19 -1.03 1.06
N TYR A 28 0.18 -0.58 -0.19
CA TYR A 28 0.63 -1.37 -1.33
C TYR A 28 2.12 -1.14 -1.56
N LEU A 29 2.90 -2.19 -1.34
CA LEU A 29 4.32 -2.20 -1.66
C LEU A 29 4.53 -2.73 -3.09
N PRO A 30 5.48 -2.17 -3.84
CA PRO A 30 5.84 -2.67 -5.16
C PRO A 30 6.69 -3.93 -5.06
N TYR A 31 6.72 -4.66 -6.17
CA TYR A 31 7.47 -5.91 -6.36
C TYR A 31 6.91 -7.10 -5.58
N CYS A 32 6.84 -8.25 -6.26
CA CYS A 32 6.48 -9.52 -5.65
C CYS A 32 7.32 -10.63 -6.30
N ASN A 33 7.80 -11.57 -5.48
CA ASN A 33 8.57 -12.72 -5.94
C ASN A 33 7.69 -13.87 -6.47
N PHE A 34 6.36 -13.75 -6.39
CA PHE A 34 5.42 -14.73 -6.92
C PHE A 34 4.91 -14.31 -8.30
N ASN A 35 4.79 -15.30 -9.21
CA ASN A 35 4.21 -15.12 -10.54
C ASN A 35 2.82 -15.77 -10.62
N CYS A 36 1.90 -15.29 -9.78
CA CYS A 36 0.53 -15.84 -9.72
C CYS A 36 -0.22 -15.60 -11.04
N ARG A 37 -0.83 -16.66 -11.60
CA ARG A 37 -1.55 -16.61 -12.88
C ARG A 37 -2.67 -15.56 -12.91
N ASN A 38 -3.36 -15.37 -11.78
CA ASN A 38 -4.50 -14.45 -11.65
C ASN A 38 -4.20 -13.31 -10.67
N CYS A 39 -2.99 -12.74 -10.69
CA CYS A 39 -2.64 -11.63 -9.82
C CYS A 39 -3.40 -10.36 -10.21
N HIS A 40 -4.30 -9.87 -9.33
CA HIS A 40 -5.02 -8.62 -9.56
C HIS A 40 -4.10 -7.39 -9.49
N ASN A 41 -2.99 -7.49 -8.73
CA ASN A 41 -1.99 -6.44 -8.55
C ASN A 41 -0.75 -6.63 -9.44
N TYR A 42 -0.88 -7.34 -10.56
CA TYR A 42 0.25 -7.75 -11.41
C TYR A 42 1.16 -6.59 -11.86
N LYS A 43 0.59 -5.41 -12.15
CA LYS A 43 1.37 -4.22 -12.53
C LYS A 43 2.29 -3.78 -11.39
N ILE A 44 1.75 -3.63 -10.18
CA ILE A 44 2.50 -3.28 -8.97
C ILE A 44 3.56 -4.34 -8.66
N ALA A 45 3.20 -5.62 -8.78
CA ALA A 45 4.13 -6.73 -8.60
C ALA A 45 5.31 -6.72 -9.59
N LYS A 46 5.13 -6.16 -10.79
CA LYS A 46 6.19 -5.95 -11.79
C LYS A 46 6.95 -4.63 -11.65
N GLY A 47 6.64 -3.83 -10.62
CA GLY A 47 7.24 -2.50 -10.45
C GLY A 47 6.68 -1.45 -11.41
N ILE A 48 5.51 -1.69 -12.01
CA ILE A 48 4.79 -0.73 -12.85
C ILE A 48 3.76 -0.02 -11.99
N PHE A 49 4.14 1.14 -11.42
CA PHE A 49 3.31 1.95 -10.54
C PHE A 49 3.81 3.41 -10.53
N GLU A 50 2.96 4.30 -10.05
CA GLU A 50 3.34 5.67 -9.68
C GLU A 50 3.60 5.69 -8.18
N GLU A 51 4.83 6.04 -7.79
CA GLU A 51 5.21 6.13 -6.38
C GLU A 51 4.44 7.27 -5.70
N ILE A 52 3.86 6.99 -4.53
CA ILE A 52 3.20 8.02 -3.74
C ILE A 52 4.15 8.58 -2.67
N PRO A 53 4.04 9.89 -2.35
CA PRO A 53 4.81 10.52 -1.28
C PRO A 53 4.45 9.95 0.10
N TYR A 54 5.42 9.88 1.01
CA TYR A 54 5.19 9.45 2.40
C TYR A 54 4.25 10.40 3.15
N GLU A 55 4.23 11.67 2.78
CA GLU A 55 3.32 12.68 3.30
C GLU A 55 1.86 12.23 3.16
N LYS A 56 1.53 11.53 2.07
CA LYS A 56 0.20 10.95 1.90
C LYS A 56 -0.05 9.83 2.91
N LEU A 57 0.91 8.91 3.10
CA LEU A 57 0.78 7.85 4.10
C LEU A 57 0.57 8.42 5.51
N PHE A 58 1.39 9.40 5.90
CA PHE A 58 1.29 10.03 7.22
C PHE A 58 -0.04 10.77 7.40
N TRP A 59 -0.49 11.50 6.38
CA TRP A 59 -1.80 12.13 6.40
C TRP A 59 -2.91 11.10 6.63
N GLU A 60 -2.86 9.96 5.92
CA GLU A 60 -3.88 8.90 6.07
C GLU A 60 -3.85 8.29 7.48
N PHE A 61 -2.69 8.14 8.11
CA PHE A 61 -2.58 7.69 9.51
C PHE A 61 -3.14 8.70 10.51
N GLU A 62 -2.97 9.99 10.26
CA GLU A 62 -3.44 11.05 11.16
C GLU A 62 -4.93 11.34 11.02
N ASN A 63 -5.49 11.14 9.81
CA ASN A 63 -6.85 11.60 9.48
C ASN A 63 -7.88 10.47 9.35
N ASN A 64 -7.43 9.21 9.25
CA ASN A 64 -8.34 8.08 9.28
C ASN A 64 -8.27 7.40 10.65
N PHE A 65 -9.40 7.42 11.34
CA PHE A 65 -9.59 6.62 12.54
C PHE A 65 -9.70 5.15 12.11
N ILE A 66 -8.56 4.46 12.14
CA ILE A 66 -8.50 3.01 12.07
C ILE A 66 -9.00 2.53 13.44
N VAL A 67 -10.25 2.04 13.50
CA VAL A 67 -10.94 1.59 14.73
C VAL A 67 -10.93 0.08 14.82
#